data_AF-A0A2D6LRF3-F1
#
_entry.id   AF-A0A2D6LRF3-F1
#
_cell.length_a   1.000
_cell.length_b   1.000
_cell.length_c   1.000
_cell.angle_alpha   90.00
_cell.angle_beta   90.00
_cell.angle_gamma   90.00
#
_symmetry.space_group_name_H-M   'P 1'
#
loop_
_entity.id
_entity.type
_entity.pdbx_description
1 polymer ?
#
loop_
_entity_poly.entity_id
_entity_poly.type
_entity_poly.pdbx_seq_one_letter_code
_entity_poly.pdbx_strand_id
1 'polypeptide(L)'
;MRIAKSFKDRGVDSKVIALEPASSPILSKGIKGAHNVEGVGLGFIPSIYNSEYVDDVISIEESLARQTCKELASKEGIFCGTSSAMNVAGAIKLSKSLGPKSKVVAVACDTGLKYLSEGLFS
;
A
#
# COMPACT_ATOMS: atom_id res chain seq x y z
N MET A 1 0.08 2.18 12.23
CA MET A 1 -0.37 3.27 13.11
C MET A 1 0.75 4.11 13.74
N ARG A 2 1.87 3.53 14.20
CA ARG A 2 2.92 4.30 14.92
C ARG A 2 3.54 5.46 14.12
N ILE A 3 3.76 5.29 12.81
CA ILE A 3 4.31 6.36 11.94
C ILE A 3 3.37 7.57 11.96
N ALA A 4 2.08 7.33 11.64
CA ALA A 4 1.05 8.36 11.62
C ALA A 4 0.92 9.10 12.96
N LYS A 5 0.87 8.34 14.08
CA LYS A 5 0.88 8.92 15.42
C LYS A 5 2.12 9.78 15.65
N SER A 6 3.31 9.29 15.31
CA SER A 6 4.56 10.04 15.49
C SER A 6 4.61 11.32 14.65
N PHE A 7 4.00 11.34 13.46
CA PHE A 7 3.94 12.52 12.62
C PHE A 7 3.01 13.58 13.24
N LYS A 8 1.83 13.15 13.69
CA LYS A 8 0.88 14.00 14.40
C LYS A 8 1.47 14.58 15.70
N ASP A 9 2.10 13.73 16.52
CA ASP A 9 2.74 14.15 17.79
C ASP A 9 3.85 15.19 17.57
N ARG A 10 4.51 15.16 16.40
CA ARG A 10 5.59 16.09 16.02
C ARG A 10 5.11 17.29 15.20
N GLY A 11 3.80 17.42 14.95
CA GLY A 11 3.25 18.50 14.14
C GLY A 11 3.71 18.48 12.68
N VAL A 12 4.02 17.31 12.13
CA VAL A 12 4.38 17.17 10.71
C VAL A 12 3.12 17.35 9.86
N ASP A 13 3.08 18.42 9.07
CA ASP A 13 2.02 18.64 8.08
C ASP A 13 2.14 17.59 6.96
N SER A 14 1.32 16.55 7.07
CA SER A 14 1.34 15.40 6.18
C SER A 14 -0.02 14.73 6.16
N LYS A 15 -0.35 14.11 5.03
CA LYS A 15 -1.50 13.21 4.91
C LYS A 15 -1.05 11.77 4.99
N VAL A 16 -1.74 10.97 5.80
CA VAL A 16 -1.52 9.54 5.96
C VAL A 16 -2.60 8.80 5.22
N ILE A 17 -2.20 8.09 4.17
CA ILE A 17 -3.11 7.34 3.30
C ILE A 17 -2.96 5.85 3.59
N ALA A 18 -4.05 5.17 3.91
CA ALA A 18 -4.07 3.71 4.01
C ALA A 18 -4.37 3.10 2.63
N LEU A 19 -3.81 1.91 2.36
CA LEU A 19 -4.09 1.16 1.15
C LEU A 19 -4.69 -0.20 1.49
N GLU A 20 -5.57 -0.68 0.62
CA GLU A 20 -6.20 -1.99 0.76
C GLU A 20 -6.47 -2.64 -0.61
N PRO A 21 -6.62 -3.98 -0.68
CA PRO A 21 -7.02 -4.66 -1.90
C PRO A 21 -8.42 -4.23 -2.33
N ALA A 22 -8.59 -3.91 -3.61
CA ALA A 22 -9.90 -3.51 -4.15
C ALA A 22 -10.96 -4.61 -4.12
N SER A 23 -10.55 -5.89 -4.13
CA SER A 23 -11.44 -7.03 -3.97
C SER A 23 -11.85 -7.28 -2.51
N SER A 24 -11.19 -6.66 -1.52
CA SER A 24 -11.56 -6.75 -0.10
C SER A 24 -11.42 -5.40 0.63
N PRO A 25 -12.21 -4.39 0.25
CA PRO A 25 -12.08 -3.02 0.74
C PRO A 25 -12.77 -2.83 2.11
N ILE A 26 -12.15 -3.38 3.16
CA ILE A 26 -12.73 -3.42 4.51
C ILE A 26 -12.69 -2.06 5.19
N LEU A 27 -11.62 -1.29 5.04
CA LEU A 27 -11.47 0.02 5.68
C LEU A 27 -12.36 1.06 5.01
N SER A 28 -12.45 1.07 3.67
CA SER A 28 -13.23 2.09 2.95
C SER A 28 -14.71 1.73 2.77
N LYS A 29 -15.05 0.44 2.60
CA LYS A 29 -16.42 0.00 2.28
C LYS A 29 -16.99 -1.03 3.25
N GLY A 30 -16.20 -1.57 4.18
CA GLY A 30 -16.63 -2.64 5.08
C GLY A 30 -16.87 -3.98 4.38
N ILE A 31 -16.40 -4.16 3.13
CA ILE A 31 -16.65 -5.36 2.34
C ILE A 31 -15.43 -6.28 2.40
N LYS A 32 -15.68 -7.56 2.68
CA LYS A 32 -14.66 -8.62 2.63
C LYS A 32 -14.66 -9.30 1.27
N GLY A 33 -13.50 -9.75 0.82
CA GLY A 33 -13.37 -10.60 -0.35
C GLY A 33 -12.04 -11.33 -0.40
N ALA A 34 -11.88 -12.19 -1.41
CA ALA A 34 -10.64 -12.92 -1.61
C ALA A 34 -9.60 -12.06 -2.34
N HIS A 35 -8.33 -12.21 -1.95
CA HIS A 35 -7.17 -11.64 -2.63
C HIS A 35 -5.92 -12.44 -2.25
N ASN A 36 -4.85 -12.30 -3.03
CA ASN A 36 -3.53 -12.88 -2.79
C ASN A 36 -2.51 -11.74 -2.67
N VAL A 37 -2.76 -10.85 -1.71
CA VAL A 37 -1.81 -9.80 -1.34
C VAL A 37 -1.40 -9.99 0.09
N GLU A 38 -0.16 -10.45 0.28
CA GLU A 38 0.34 -10.94 1.54
C GLU A 38 0.61 -9.79 2.51
N GLY A 39 0.26 -10.01 3.78
CA GLY A 39 0.51 -9.08 4.87
C GLY A 39 -0.52 -7.96 5.04
N VAL A 40 -1.54 -7.87 4.17
CA VAL A 40 -2.62 -6.87 4.25
C VAL A 40 -3.99 -7.52 4.05
N GLY A 41 -5.08 -6.76 4.16
CA GLY A 41 -6.43 -7.26 3.84
C GLY A 41 -6.93 -8.41 4.73
N LEU A 42 -6.69 -8.34 6.04
CA LEU A 42 -6.87 -9.44 7.00
C LEU A 42 -8.31 -10.01 7.14
N GLY A 43 -9.30 -9.54 6.39
CA GLY A 43 -10.69 -9.97 6.56
C GLY A 43 -11.40 -9.34 7.77
N PHE A 44 -10.73 -8.47 8.52
CA PHE A 44 -11.28 -7.69 9.64
C PHE A 44 -10.40 -6.46 9.93
N ILE A 45 -10.90 -5.53 10.73
CA ILE A 45 -10.14 -4.35 11.19
C ILE A 45 -9.42 -4.70 12.49
N PRO A 46 -8.07 -4.68 12.54
CA PRO A 46 -7.33 -4.97 13.78
C PRO A 46 -7.60 -3.95 14.88
N SER A 47 -7.62 -4.38 16.14
CA SER A 47 -7.82 -3.48 17.30
C SER A 47 -6.75 -2.38 17.43
N ILE A 48 -5.57 -2.61 16.85
CA ILE A 48 -4.46 -1.64 16.81
C ILE A 48 -4.63 -0.57 15.72
N TYR A 49 -5.61 -0.71 14.82
CA TYR A 49 -5.93 0.29 13.82
C TYR A 49 -6.73 1.42 14.46
N ASN A 50 -6.40 2.67 14.12
CA ASN A 50 -7.15 3.85 14.54
C ASN A 50 -7.34 4.76 13.32
N SER A 51 -8.58 4.95 12.89
CA SER A 51 -8.95 5.77 11.74
C SER A 51 -8.68 7.26 11.95
N GLU A 52 -8.56 7.76 13.18
CA GLU A 52 -8.23 9.16 13.47
C GLU A 52 -6.81 9.57 13.03
N TYR A 53 -5.97 8.59 12.67
CA TYR A 53 -4.63 8.80 12.14
C TYR A 53 -4.54 8.56 10.62
N VAL A 54 -5.66 8.35 9.93
CA VAL A 54 -5.71 8.05 8.50
C VAL A 54 -6.63 9.07 7.83
N ASP A 55 -6.08 9.86 6.91
CA ASP A 55 -6.80 10.92 6.21
C ASP A 55 -7.66 10.39 5.05
N ASP A 56 -7.20 9.31 4.40
CA ASP A 56 -7.93 8.66 3.31
C ASP A 56 -7.53 7.19 3.15
N VAL A 57 -8.35 6.43 2.43
CA VAL A 57 -8.11 5.03 2.10
C VAL A 57 -8.22 4.84 0.59
N ILE A 58 -7.17 4.29 -0.04
CA ILE A 58 -7.16 3.99 -1.46
C ILE A 58 -7.19 2.48 -1.67
N SER A 59 -8.22 2.01 -2.36
CA SER A 59 -8.26 0.63 -2.86
C SER A 59 -7.41 0.48 -4.13
N ILE A 60 -6.59 -0.58 -4.17
CA ILE A 60 -5.70 -0.89 -5.29
C ILE A 60 -6.03 -2.30 -5.81
N GLU A 61 -6.14 -2.42 -7.13
CA GLU A 61 -6.28 -3.72 -7.79
C GLU A 61 -5.01 -4.55 -7.61
N GLU A 62 -5.15 -5.81 -7.25
CA GLU A 62 -4.02 -6.72 -7.06
C GLU A 62 -3.21 -6.89 -8.36
N SER A 63 -3.88 -6.94 -9.52
CA SER A 63 -3.21 -7.01 -10.83
C SER A 63 -2.28 -5.83 -11.07
N LEU A 64 -2.69 -4.62 -10.67
CA LEU A 64 -1.86 -3.41 -10.77
C LEU A 64 -0.67 -3.49 -9.80
N ALA A 65 -0.87 -3.99 -8.58
CA ALA A 65 0.23 -4.19 -7.62
C ALA A 65 1.27 -5.22 -8.14
N ARG A 66 0.80 -6.36 -8.69
CA ARG A 66 1.68 -7.39 -9.28
C ARG A 66 2.43 -6.88 -10.51
N GLN A 67 1.78 -6.12 -11.39
CA GLN A 67 2.46 -5.45 -12.49
C GLN A 67 3.53 -4.48 -11.97
N THR A 68 3.19 -3.69 -10.94
CA THR A 68 4.11 -2.73 -10.32
C THR A 68 5.32 -3.42 -9.70
N CYS A 69 5.19 -4.62 -9.11
CA CYS A 69 6.34 -5.43 -8.66
C CYS A 69 7.33 -5.69 -9.80
N LYS A 70 6.83 -6.16 -10.95
CA LYS A 70 7.66 -6.49 -12.12
C LYS A 70 8.33 -5.24 -12.69
N GLU A 71 7.62 -4.13 -12.74
CA GLU A 71 8.16 -2.85 -13.20
C GLU A 71 9.23 -2.30 -12.26
N LEU A 72 9.00 -2.33 -10.95
CA LEU A 72 9.98 -1.91 -9.95
C LEU A 72 11.27 -2.73 -10.02
N ALA A 73 11.16 -4.05 -10.18
CA ALA A 73 12.31 -4.93 -10.31
C ALA A 73 13.11 -4.65 -11.60
N SER A 74 12.42 -4.51 -12.74
CA SER A 74 13.06 -4.39 -14.05
C SER A 74 13.54 -2.98 -14.41
N LYS A 75 12.87 -1.93 -13.91
CA LYS A 75 13.17 -0.53 -14.26
C LYS A 75 13.96 0.20 -13.17
N GLU A 76 13.68 -0.10 -11.91
CA GLU A 76 14.23 0.64 -10.76
C GLU A 76 15.20 -0.20 -9.90
N GLY A 77 15.34 -1.49 -10.18
CA GLY A 77 16.15 -2.41 -9.36
C GLY A 77 15.57 -2.66 -7.97
N ILE A 78 14.30 -2.34 -7.74
CA ILE A 78 13.62 -2.52 -6.45
C ILE A 78 12.85 -3.85 -6.48
N PHE A 79 13.45 -4.88 -5.89
CA PHE A 79 12.87 -6.23 -5.83
C PHE A 79 12.06 -6.43 -4.54
N CYS A 80 10.73 -6.24 -4.61
CA CYS A 80 9.83 -6.23 -3.45
C CYS A 80 8.56 -7.09 -3.63
N GLY A 81 7.87 -7.40 -2.52
CA GLY A 81 6.61 -8.15 -2.51
C GLY A 81 5.38 -7.35 -2.95
N THR A 82 4.24 -8.03 -3.12
CA THR A 82 3.01 -7.44 -3.68
C THR A 82 2.45 -6.29 -2.84
N SER A 83 2.49 -6.37 -1.51
CA SER A 83 2.02 -5.27 -0.64
C SER A 83 2.92 -4.03 -0.73
N SER A 84 4.23 -4.21 -0.89
CA SER A 84 5.18 -3.12 -1.16
C SER A 84 4.85 -2.39 -2.47
N ALA A 85 4.64 -3.16 -3.54
CA ALA A 85 4.28 -2.60 -4.83
C ALA A 85 2.87 -1.97 -4.84
N MET A 86 1.93 -2.46 -4.02
CA MET A 86 0.64 -1.82 -3.81
C MET A 86 0.81 -0.39 -3.26
N ASN A 87 1.66 -0.21 -2.24
CA ASN A 87 1.98 1.10 -1.68
C ASN A 87 2.55 2.03 -2.76
N VAL A 88 3.46 1.53 -3.58
CA VAL A 88 4.06 2.32 -4.68
C VAL A 88 3.04 2.65 -5.76
N ALA A 89 2.19 1.71 -6.17
CA ALA A 89 1.13 1.93 -7.15
C ALA A 89 0.16 3.02 -6.68
N GLY A 90 -0.27 2.97 -5.41
CA GLY A 90 -1.09 4.03 -4.83
C GLY A 90 -0.37 5.36 -4.71
N ALA A 91 0.93 5.37 -4.38
CA ALA A 91 1.73 6.58 -4.37
C ALA A 91 1.86 7.23 -5.76
N ILE A 92 2.06 6.44 -6.82
CA ILE A 92 2.07 6.92 -8.21
C ILE A 92 0.69 7.46 -8.62
N LYS A 93 -0.39 6.81 -8.18
CA LYS A 93 -1.76 7.31 -8.44
C LYS A 93 -2.01 8.65 -7.73
N LEU A 94 -1.59 8.77 -6.48
CA LEU A 94 -1.73 9.98 -5.67
C LEU A 94 -0.85 11.13 -6.20
N SER A 95 0.38 10.85 -6.64
CA SER A 95 1.27 11.89 -7.15
C SER A 95 0.70 12.59 -8.39
N LYS A 96 -0.02 11.84 -9.24
CA LYS A 96 -0.71 12.40 -10.43
C LYS A 96 -1.79 13.41 -10.07
N SER A 97 -2.46 13.29 -8.92
CA SER A 97 -3.50 14.24 -8.49
C SER A 97 -2.95 15.42 -7.67
N LEU A 98 -1.83 15.23 -6.97
CA LEU A 98 -1.23 16.26 -6.10
C LEU A 98 -0.31 17.26 -6.85
N GLY A 99 0.08 16.96 -8.08
CA GLY A 99 0.95 17.81 -8.89
C GLY A 99 2.44 17.76 -8.51
N PRO A 100 3.31 18.43 -9.30
CA PRO A 100 4.76 18.19 -9.30
C PRO A 100 5.52 18.72 -8.05
N LYS A 101 4.90 19.59 -7.25
CA LYS A 101 5.53 20.12 -6.02
C LYS A 101 5.34 19.21 -4.80
N SER A 102 4.48 18.20 -4.93
CA SER A 102 4.10 17.32 -3.83
C SER A 102 5.10 16.18 -3.68
N LYS A 103 5.34 15.77 -2.44
CA LYS A 103 6.22 14.63 -2.10
C LYS A 103 5.37 13.51 -1.54
N VAL A 104 5.45 12.33 -2.15
CA VAL A 104 4.76 11.12 -1.68
C VAL A 104 5.82 10.11 -1.29
N VAL A 105 5.68 9.54 -0.10
CA VAL A 105 6.58 8.49 0.43
C VAL A 105 5.78 7.20 0.53
N ALA A 106 6.30 6.14 -0.07
CA ALA A 106 5.75 4.79 0.02
C ALA A 106 6.73 3.89 0.79
N VAL A 107 6.19 2.90 1.50
CA VAL A 107 6.99 1.92 2.24
C VAL A 107 7.06 0.63 1.46
N ALA A 108 8.28 0.17 1.15
CA ALA A 108 8.52 -1.21 0.77
C ALA A 108 8.66 -2.06 2.04
N CYS A 109 7.71 -2.96 2.26
CA CYS A 109 7.58 -3.75 3.48
C CYS A 109 8.57 -4.92 3.51
N ASP A 110 8.90 -5.49 2.35
CA ASP A 110 9.81 -6.62 2.24
C ASP A 110 10.41 -6.83 0.84
N THR A 111 11.24 -7.87 0.72
CA THR A 111 11.91 -8.28 -0.52
C THR A 111 11.09 -9.26 -1.35
N GLY A 112 11.22 -9.17 -2.67
CA GLY A 112 10.63 -10.08 -3.65
C GLY A 112 11.13 -11.54 -3.54
N LEU A 113 12.23 -11.79 -2.83
CA LEU A 113 12.84 -13.13 -2.72
C LEU A 113 11.88 -14.18 -2.15
N LYS A 114 10.96 -13.77 -1.27
CA LYS A 114 9.98 -14.67 -0.64
C LYS A 114 8.90 -15.18 -1.60
N TYR A 115 8.73 -14.53 -2.75
CA TYR A 115 7.60 -14.71 -3.66
C TYR A 115 7.96 -15.46 -4.94
N LEU A 116 9.19 -16.00 -5.03
CA LEU A 116 9.68 -16.71 -6.22
C LEU A 116 8.88 -18.00 -6.50
N SER A 117 8.41 -18.68 -5.46
CA SER A 117 7.58 -19.90 -5.58
C SER A 117 6.09 -19.61 -5.82
N GLU A 118 5.66 -18.35 -5.71
CA GLU A 118 4.26 -17.94 -5.80
C GLU A 118 3.90 -17.36 -7.19
N GLY A 119 4.83 -17.44 -8.14
CA GLY A 119 4.62 -16.97 -9.51
C GLY A 119 4.51 -15.45 -9.65
N LEU A 120 4.90 -14.66 -8.64
CA LEU A 120 4.84 -13.20 -8.70
C LEU A 120 5.71 -12.62 -9.84
N PHE A 121 6.83 -13.28 -10.13
CA PHE A 121 7.81 -12.83 -11.11
C PHE A 121 7.92 -13.71 -12.36
N SER A 122 7.09 -14.76 -12.48
CA SER A 122 6.95 -15.57 -13.69
C SER A 122 5.96 -14.97 -14.68
#